data_AF-A0A9P6VBE8-F1
#
_entry.id   AF-A0A9P6VBE8-F1
#
_cell.length_a   1.000
_cell.length_b   1.000
_cell.length_c   1.000
_cell.angle_alpha   90.00
_cell.angle_beta   90.00
_cell.angle_gamma   90.00
#
_symmetry.space_group_name_H-M   'P 1'
#
loop_
_entity.id
_entity.type
_entity.pdbx_description
1 polymer ?
#
loop_
_entity_poly.entity_id
_entity_poly.type
_entity_poly.pdbx_seq_one_letter_code
_entity_poly.pdbx_strand_id
1 'polypeptide(L)'
;MFTDMTISTDLNTGFKDWLQGNDYSNGLDFGILVLTAGSWPVNSTQPLEFQCPAELEKSITNFTTFYDNRHSGRKLSWFWHWCRADVRVNYLDKRYELSLSLYQFAVLAVFNAGDSFTMTEIRDQTKLIEFELIRVVKSLVEAGLLLQNNPDSNLDLASVLRLNMTFSNKRTKLKISGGLQADTPQETTATIKAVDEDRRLCIQASIVRIMKSRRVLSHMQLVQEVIEQCKTRFAPNVPMIKKCIEQLLDKQYIERAENSLDRYVYVT
;
A
#
# COMPACT_ATOMS: atom_id res chain seq x y z
N MET A 1 8.46 6.61 11.48
CA MET A 1 7.00 6.41 11.62
C MET A 1 6.35 7.50 12.47
N PHE A 2 6.59 7.58 13.79
CA PHE A 2 5.92 8.61 14.63
C PHE A 2 6.23 10.05 14.23
N THR A 3 7.48 10.32 13.83
CA THR A 3 7.90 11.61 13.27
C THR A 3 7.06 12.02 12.06
N ASP A 4 6.73 11.06 11.18
CA ASP A 4 5.95 11.31 9.97
C ASP A 4 4.51 11.70 10.31
N MET A 5 3.96 11.20 11.43
CA MET A 5 2.62 11.58 11.89
C MET A 5 2.59 13.05 12.31
N THR A 6 3.57 13.48 13.11
CA THR A 6 3.71 14.89 13.51
C THR A 6 3.93 15.80 12.30
N ILE A 7 4.83 15.42 11.40
CA ILE A 7 5.09 16.17 10.16
C ILE A 7 3.82 16.26 9.31
N SER A 8 3.03 15.18 9.23
CA SER A 8 1.76 15.19 8.51
C SER A 8 0.75 16.15 9.13
N THR A 9 0.68 16.25 10.46
CA THR A 9 -0.17 17.23 11.14
C THR A 9 0.24 18.66 10.77
N ASP A 10 1.54 18.97 10.81
CA ASP A 10 2.06 20.28 10.45
C ASP A 10 1.83 20.61 8.96
N LEU A 11 1.97 19.62 8.08
CA LEU A 11 1.68 19.76 6.65
C LEU A 11 0.19 20.04 6.39
N ASN A 12 -0.73 19.39 7.12
CA ASN A 12 -2.16 19.65 6.98
C ASN A 12 -2.52 21.07 7.44
N THR A 13 -1.94 21.54 8.55
CA THR A 13 -2.15 22.92 9.01
C THR A 13 -1.63 23.91 7.98
N GLY A 14 -0.39 23.74 7.52
CA GLY A 14 0.19 24.60 6.49
C GLY A 14 -0.56 24.56 5.16
N PHE A 15 -1.14 23.41 4.79
CA PHE A 15 -1.97 23.29 3.59
C PHE A 15 -3.28 24.07 3.73
N LYS A 16 -3.93 24.01 4.91
CA LYS A 16 -5.15 24.79 5.19
C LYS A 16 -4.88 26.30 5.11
N ASP A 17 -3.77 26.75 5.68
CA ASP A 17 -3.35 28.15 5.62
C ASP A 17 -3.05 28.60 4.18
N TRP A 18 -2.37 27.74 3.41
CA TRP A 18 -2.08 27.99 2.00
C TRP A 18 -3.35 28.06 1.14
N LEU A 19 -4.35 27.21 1.39
CA LEU A 19 -5.64 27.28 0.70
C LEU A 19 -6.36 28.60 0.97
N GLN A 20 -6.40 29.03 2.24
CA GLN A 20 -7.02 30.30 2.63
C GLN A 20 -6.30 31.50 2.02
N GLY A 21 -4.96 31.49 2.02
CA GLY A 21 -4.16 32.59 1.48
C GLY A 21 -4.27 32.78 -0.04
N ASN A 22 -4.69 31.74 -0.78
CA ASN A 22 -4.87 31.78 -2.23
C ASN A 22 -6.34 31.77 -2.68
N ASP A 23 -7.29 31.93 -1.74
CA ASP A 23 -8.74 31.80 -1.99
C ASP A 23 -9.15 30.49 -2.69
N TYR A 24 -8.40 29.42 -2.44
CA TYR A 24 -8.72 28.09 -2.95
C TYR A 24 -9.71 27.38 -2.01
N SER A 25 -10.82 26.89 -2.58
CA SER A 25 -11.75 26.00 -1.87
C SER A 25 -11.74 24.61 -2.49
N ASN A 26 -11.49 23.59 -1.66
CA ASN A 26 -11.53 22.18 -2.08
C ASN A 26 -12.95 21.61 -2.14
N GLY A 27 -13.96 22.29 -1.58
CA GLY A 27 -15.35 21.81 -1.54
C GLY A 27 -15.60 20.62 -0.60
N LEU A 28 -14.55 20.08 0.04
CA LEU A 28 -14.60 18.96 0.98
C LEU A 28 -13.55 19.12 2.09
N ASP A 29 -13.75 18.43 3.21
CA ASP A 29 -12.75 18.33 4.28
C ASP A 29 -11.66 17.33 3.88
N PHE A 30 -10.46 17.83 3.64
CA PHE A 30 -9.32 17.06 3.14
C PHE A 30 -8.25 16.95 4.22
N GLY A 31 -7.79 15.72 4.46
CA GLY A 31 -6.65 15.44 5.32
C GLY A 31 -5.72 14.43 4.66
N ILE A 32 -4.41 14.60 4.86
CA ILE A 32 -3.40 13.72 4.27
C ILE A 32 -2.37 13.26 5.30
N LEU A 33 -1.83 12.05 5.08
CA LEU A 33 -0.68 11.53 5.81
C LEU A 33 0.47 11.34 4.81
N VAL A 34 1.55 12.08 4.99
CA VAL A 34 2.76 11.97 4.18
C VAL A 34 3.75 11.06 4.90
N LEU A 35 4.02 9.89 4.30
CA LEU A 35 4.80 8.83 4.92
C LEU A 35 6.13 8.65 4.19
N THR A 36 7.22 8.51 4.93
CA THR A 36 8.55 8.28 4.35
C THR A 36 8.67 6.83 3.90
N ALA A 37 8.83 6.58 2.59
CA ALA A 37 8.80 5.23 2.01
C ALA A 37 9.74 4.21 2.70
N GLY A 38 10.93 4.62 3.13
CA GLY A 38 11.89 3.74 3.82
C GLY A 38 11.61 3.50 5.31
N SER A 39 10.61 4.17 5.88
CA SER A 39 10.26 4.07 7.31
C SER A 39 8.98 3.28 7.58
N TRP A 40 8.20 2.93 6.56
CA TRP A 40 6.94 2.22 6.68
C TRP A 40 6.99 0.92 5.89
N PRO A 41 6.35 -0.17 6.36
CA PRO A 41 6.25 -1.43 5.63
C PRO A 41 5.21 -1.31 4.51
N VAL A 42 5.38 -0.31 3.63
CA VAL A 42 4.61 -0.18 2.40
C VAL A 42 5.16 -1.21 1.43
N ASN A 43 4.45 -2.32 1.28
CA ASN A 43 4.74 -3.28 0.21
C ASN A 43 4.77 -2.49 -1.10
N SER A 44 5.93 -2.50 -1.77
CA SER A 44 6.19 -1.75 -3.01
C SER A 44 5.44 -2.32 -4.22
N THR A 45 4.31 -2.99 -4.00
CA THR A 45 3.33 -3.25 -5.05
C THR A 45 2.90 -1.89 -5.60
N GLN A 46 3.38 -1.64 -6.81
CA GLN A 46 3.12 -0.49 -7.68
C GLN A 46 1.68 0.02 -7.55
N PRO A 47 1.42 1.32 -7.82
CA PRO A 47 0.07 1.82 -7.79
C PRO A 47 -0.79 0.95 -8.72
N LEU A 48 -1.73 0.22 -8.13
CA LEU A 48 -2.83 -0.40 -8.86
C LEU A 48 -3.43 0.72 -9.71
N GLU A 49 -3.63 0.47 -11.00
CA GLU A 49 -4.38 1.39 -11.84
C GLU A 49 -5.70 1.68 -11.12
N PHE A 50 -5.89 2.93 -10.71
CA PHE A 50 -7.07 3.38 -9.99
C PHE A 50 -7.36 4.79 -10.44
N GLN A 51 -8.56 4.96 -10.98
CA GLN A 51 -9.07 6.28 -11.31
C GLN A 51 -9.74 6.82 -10.05
N CYS A 52 -9.14 7.87 -9.48
CA CYS A 52 -9.71 8.55 -8.34
C CYS A 52 -11.00 9.29 -8.76
N PRO A 53 -12.05 9.31 -7.91
CA PRO A 53 -13.25 10.09 -8.19
C PRO A 53 -12.95 11.57 -8.45
N ALA A 54 -13.64 12.17 -9.43
CA ALA A 54 -13.44 13.54 -9.87
C ALA A 54 -13.59 14.56 -8.72
N GLU A 55 -14.41 14.24 -7.73
CA GLU A 55 -14.62 15.04 -6.52
C GLU A 55 -13.33 15.26 -5.72
N LEU A 56 -12.34 14.36 -5.84
CA LEU A 56 -11.07 14.43 -5.11
C LEU A 56 -9.92 15.05 -5.92
N GLU A 57 -10.05 15.12 -7.25
CA GLU A 57 -8.97 15.56 -8.16
C GLU A 57 -8.44 16.96 -7.81
N LYS A 58 -9.36 17.89 -7.49
CA LYS A 58 -8.99 19.25 -7.09
C LYS A 58 -8.13 19.26 -5.82
N SER A 59 -8.52 18.49 -4.81
CA SER A 59 -7.79 18.42 -3.54
C SER A 59 -6.41 17.78 -3.72
N ILE A 60 -6.33 16.72 -4.53
CA ILE A 60 -5.08 16.03 -4.87
C ILE A 60 -4.13 16.97 -5.62
N THR A 61 -4.65 17.69 -6.62
CA THR A 61 -3.87 18.64 -7.43
C THR A 61 -3.34 19.77 -6.57
N ASN A 62 -4.21 20.42 -5.79
CA ASN A 62 -3.85 21.50 -4.89
C ASN A 62 -2.80 21.07 -3.87
N PHE A 63 -2.96 19.88 -3.27
CA PHE A 63 -1.98 19.38 -2.31
C PHE A 63 -0.64 19.06 -2.97
N THR A 64 -0.66 18.48 -4.18
CA THR A 64 0.57 18.18 -4.93
C THR A 64 1.34 19.46 -5.22
N THR A 65 0.67 20.51 -5.73
CA THR A 65 1.28 21.82 -5.95
C THR A 65 1.84 22.45 -4.68
N PHE A 66 1.08 22.40 -3.58
CA PHE A 66 1.55 22.87 -2.27
C PHE A 66 2.82 22.13 -1.81
N TYR A 67 2.85 20.82 -1.96
CA TYR A 67 3.96 19.98 -1.51
C TYR A 67 5.20 20.18 -2.38
N ASP A 68 5.06 20.24 -3.69
CA ASP A 68 6.16 20.43 -4.64
C ASP A 68 6.84 21.79 -4.46
N ASN A 69 6.06 22.84 -4.21
CA ASN A 69 6.58 24.19 -3.92
C ASN A 69 7.40 24.24 -2.63
N ARG A 70 7.08 23.39 -1.64
CA ARG A 70 7.75 23.36 -0.33
C ARG A 70 8.94 22.40 -0.30
N HIS A 71 8.92 21.36 -1.13
CA HIS A 71 9.89 20.28 -1.09
C HIS A 71 10.43 19.93 -2.48
N SER A 72 11.46 20.66 -2.91
CA SER A 72 12.20 20.36 -4.14
C SER A 72 12.88 18.98 -4.06
N GLY A 73 12.74 18.17 -5.11
CA GLY A 73 13.44 16.88 -5.25
C GLY A 73 12.76 15.71 -4.53
N ARG A 74 11.53 15.88 -4.02
CA ARG A 74 10.69 14.77 -3.53
C ARG A 74 9.65 14.40 -4.57
N LYS A 75 9.17 13.15 -4.53
CA LYS A 75 8.06 12.66 -5.35
C LYS A 75 7.02 12.02 -4.44
N LEU A 76 5.75 12.38 -4.62
CA LEU A 76 4.63 11.75 -3.93
C LEU A 76 4.18 10.50 -4.69
N SER A 77 3.87 9.45 -3.93
CA SER A 77 3.21 8.24 -4.40
C SER A 77 1.94 8.06 -3.57
N TRP A 78 0.78 7.96 -4.23
CA TRP A 78 -0.52 7.89 -3.55
C TRP A 78 -0.89 6.43 -3.23
N PHE A 79 -1.27 6.18 -1.97
CA PHE A 79 -1.65 4.86 -1.46
C PHE A 79 -3.18 4.79 -1.24
N TRP A 80 -3.93 4.65 -2.34
CA TRP A 80 -5.40 4.75 -2.35
C TRP A 80 -6.11 3.73 -1.44
N HIS A 81 -5.56 2.52 -1.32
CA HIS A 81 -6.11 1.45 -0.48
C HIS A 81 -6.06 1.77 1.03
N TRP A 82 -5.25 2.74 1.45
CA TRP A 82 -5.20 3.22 2.85
C TRP A 82 -6.11 4.42 3.09
N CYS A 83 -6.61 5.04 2.02
CA CYS A 83 -7.48 6.21 2.11
C CYS A 83 -8.89 5.82 2.57
N ARG A 84 -9.50 6.73 3.32
CA ARG A 84 -10.88 6.63 3.80
C ARG A 84 -11.65 7.88 3.40
N ALA A 85 -12.95 7.72 3.23
CA ALA A 85 -13.86 8.81 2.90
C ALA A 85 -15.11 8.73 3.79
N ASP A 86 -15.52 9.87 4.33
CA ASP A 86 -16.80 10.01 5.01
C ASP A 86 -17.76 10.74 4.07
N VAL A 87 -18.84 10.05 3.68
CA VAL A 87 -19.78 10.54 2.67
C VAL A 87 -21.20 10.60 3.22
N ARG A 88 -21.99 11.53 2.68
CA ARG A 88 -23.41 11.66 3.01
C ARG A 88 -24.25 11.18 1.85
N VAL A 89 -25.21 10.34 2.15
CA VAL A 89 -26.21 9.87 1.17
C VAL A 89 -27.36 10.88 1.11
N ASN A 90 -27.67 11.36 -0.10
CA ASN A 90 -28.66 12.41 -0.32
C ASN A 90 -29.91 11.94 -1.11
N TYR A 91 -29.94 10.69 -1.61
CA TYR A 91 -31.05 10.16 -2.41
C TYR A 91 -32.16 9.50 -1.57
N LEU A 92 -32.03 9.49 -0.24
CA LEU A 92 -32.96 8.86 0.70
C LEU A 92 -33.60 9.90 1.62
N ASP A 93 -34.83 9.64 2.08
CA ASP A 93 -35.53 10.50 3.03
C ASP A 93 -34.77 10.66 4.36
N LYS A 94 -34.15 9.57 4.83
CA LYS A 94 -33.33 9.56 6.03
C LYS A 94 -31.88 9.82 5.66
N ARG A 95 -31.28 10.79 6.35
CA ARG A 95 -29.87 11.15 6.17
C ARG A 95 -28.96 10.07 6.78
N TYR A 96 -28.15 9.44 5.93
CA TYR A 96 -27.09 8.51 6.32
C TYR A 96 -25.71 9.10 6.09
N GLU A 97 -24.79 8.87 7.02
CA GLU A 97 -23.37 9.20 6.93
C GLU A 97 -22.58 7.88 6.92
N LEU A 98 -21.80 7.67 5.86
CA LEU A 98 -21.06 6.44 5.61
C LEU A 98 -19.56 6.71 5.75
N SER A 99 -18.90 5.93 6.59
CA SER A 99 -17.43 5.85 6.62
C SER A 99 -16.97 4.67 5.77
N LEU A 100 -16.28 4.98 4.68
CA LEU A 100 -15.92 4.05 3.60
C LEU A 100 -14.41 4.03 3.37
N SER A 101 -13.92 2.95 2.75
CA SER A 101 -12.64 3.00 2.05
C SER A 101 -12.78 3.86 0.79
N LEU A 102 -11.66 4.37 0.27
CA LEU A 102 -11.69 5.15 -0.96
C LEU A 102 -12.21 4.35 -2.17
N TYR A 103 -11.92 3.05 -2.23
CA TYR A 103 -12.44 2.18 -3.29
C TYR A 103 -13.95 1.99 -3.22
N GLN A 104 -14.50 1.83 -2.01
CA GLN A 104 -15.95 1.79 -1.81
C GLN A 104 -16.60 3.12 -2.23
N PHE A 105 -15.99 4.25 -1.86
CA PHE A 105 -16.47 5.55 -2.29
C PHE A 105 -16.45 5.68 -3.83
N ALA A 106 -15.36 5.26 -4.47
CA ALA A 106 -15.25 5.33 -5.93
C ALA A 106 -16.33 4.52 -6.65
N VAL A 107 -16.65 3.32 -6.15
CA VAL A 107 -17.76 2.53 -6.69
C VAL A 107 -19.10 3.23 -6.49
N LEU A 108 -19.36 3.83 -5.33
CA LEU A 108 -20.61 4.57 -5.10
C LEU A 108 -20.71 5.85 -5.93
N ALA A 109 -19.60 6.55 -6.17
CA ALA A 109 -19.57 7.77 -6.96
C ALA A 109 -20.02 7.54 -8.41
N VAL A 110 -19.79 6.35 -8.98
CA VAL A 110 -20.32 5.96 -10.31
C VAL A 110 -21.84 6.08 -10.37
N PHE A 111 -22.55 5.77 -9.28
CA PHE A 111 -24.01 5.85 -9.21
C PHE A 111 -24.56 7.29 -9.15
N ASN A 112 -23.70 8.31 -9.12
CA ASN A 112 -24.15 9.69 -9.32
C ASN A 112 -24.58 9.96 -10.77
N ALA A 113 -24.12 9.15 -11.74
CA ALA A 113 -24.47 9.27 -13.15
C ALA A 113 -25.69 8.43 -13.56
N GLY A 114 -26.14 7.51 -12.70
CA GLY A 114 -27.27 6.63 -12.97
C GLY A 114 -27.49 5.59 -11.88
N ASP A 115 -28.65 4.92 -11.91
CA ASP A 115 -29.06 4.05 -10.80
C ASP A 115 -28.64 2.59 -10.99
N SER A 116 -28.12 2.22 -12.16
CA SER A 116 -27.75 0.84 -12.49
C SER A 116 -26.55 0.79 -13.43
N PHE A 117 -25.59 -0.06 -13.08
CA PHE A 117 -24.38 -0.28 -13.87
C PHE A 117 -23.98 -1.75 -13.82
N THR A 118 -23.35 -2.21 -14.89
CA THR A 118 -22.66 -3.50 -14.92
C THR A 118 -21.33 -3.42 -14.16
N MET A 119 -20.86 -4.55 -13.66
CA MET A 119 -19.53 -4.68 -13.08
C MET A 119 -18.41 -4.26 -14.06
N THR A 120 -18.60 -4.52 -15.35
CA THR A 120 -17.66 -4.07 -16.41
C THR A 120 -17.59 -2.55 -16.50
N GLU A 121 -18.73 -1.84 -16.51
CA GLU A 121 -18.75 -0.38 -16.55
C GLU A 121 -18.10 0.24 -15.30
N ILE A 122 -18.39 -0.30 -14.12
CA ILE A 122 -17.78 0.18 -12.87
C ILE A 122 -16.26 -0.05 -12.89
N ARG A 123 -15.80 -1.21 -13.38
CA ARG A 123 -14.38 -1.50 -13.56
C ARG A 123 -13.73 -0.49 -14.50
N ASP A 124 -14.37 -0.20 -15.63
CA ASP A 124 -13.79 0.66 -16.65
C ASP A 124 -13.70 2.12 -16.19
N GLN A 125 -14.61 2.58 -15.33
CA GLN A 125 -14.58 3.90 -14.72
C GLN A 125 -13.61 4.00 -13.54
N THR A 126 -13.57 3.00 -12.64
CA THR A 126 -12.73 3.04 -11.43
C THR A 126 -11.32 2.49 -11.65
N LYS A 127 -11.10 1.74 -12.73
CA LYS A 127 -9.89 0.98 -13.07
C LYS A 127 -9.46 -0.07 -12.03
N LEU A 128 -10.29 -0.36 -11.03
CA LEU A 128 -9.98 -1.38 -10.03
C LEU A 128 -9.74 -2.74 -10.67
N ILE A 129 -8.72 -3.45 -10.17
CA ILE A 129 -8.49 -4.85 -10.53
C ILE A 129 -9.72 -5.70 -10.14
N GLU A 130 -10.03 -6.71 -10.96
CA GLU A 130 -11.28 -7.48 -10.82
C GLU A 130 -11.48 -8.07 -9.42
N PHE A 131 -10.44 -8.69 -8.85
CA PHE A 131 -10.50 -9.24 -7.49
C PHE A 131 -10.83 -8.18 -6.43
N GLU A 132 -10.24 -6.99 -6.55
CA GLU A 132 -10.50 -5.88 -5.63
C GLU A 132 -11.91 -5.32 -5.82
N LEU A 133 -12.34 -5.17 -7.07
CA LEU A 133 -13.67 -4.70 -7.41
C LEU A 133 -14.75 -5.62 -6.84
N ILE A 134 -14.63 -6.94 -7.06
CA ILE A 134 -15.56 -7.94 -6.50
C ILE A 134 -15.61 -7.84 -4.98
N ARG A 135 -14.45 -7.72 -4.32
CA ARG A 135 -14.38 -7.57 -2.85
C ARG A 135 -15.08 -6.30 -2.36
N VAL A 136 -14.83 -5.16 -3.02
CA VAL A 136 -15.42 -3.87 -2.68
C VAL A 136 -16.93 -3.90 -2.89
N VAL A 137 -17.39 -4.37 -4.06
CA VAL A 137 -18.82 -4.48 -4.39
C VAL A 137 -19.53 -5.40 -3.43
N LYS A 138 -18.96 -6.59 -3.13
CA LYS A 138 -19.53 -7.52 -2.16
C LYS A 138 -19.76 -6.85 -0.80
N SER A 139 -18.81 -6.05 -0.32
CA SER A 139 -18.99 -5.31 0.93
C SER A 139 -20.13 -4.28 0.89
N LEU A 140 -20.37 -3.64 -0.26
CA LEU A 140 -21.46 -2.68 -0.45
C LEU A 140 -22.82 -3.38 -0.58
N VAL A 141 -22.86 -4.58 -1.19
CA VAL A 141 -24.05 -5.42 -1.28
C VAL A 141 -24.42 -5.99 0.10
N GLU A 142 -23.44 -6.50 0.85
CA GLU A 142 -23.64 -6.98 2.23
C GLU A 142 -24.10 -5.85 3.18
N ALA A 143 -23.64 -4.62 2.94
CA ALA A 143 -24.15 -3.44 3.64
C ALA A 143 -25.57 -3.04 3.24
N GLY A 144 -26.10 -3.58 2.15
CA GLY A 144 -27.41 -3.25 1.59
C GLY A 144 -27.46 -1.94 0.80
N LEU A 145 -26.31 -1.32 0.50
CA LEU A 145 -26.25 -0.07 -0.28
C LEU A 145 -26.47 -0.32 -1.78
N LEU A 146 -25.98 -1.45 -2.26
CA LEU A 146 -26.16 -1.92 -3.64
C LEU A 146 -26.98 -3.21 -3.66
N LEU A 147 -27.76 -3.39 -4.71
CA LEU A 147 -28.54 -4.59 -4.98
C LEU A 147 -27.97 -5.27 -6.23
N GLN A 148 -27.83 -6.59 -6.18
CA GLN A 148 -27.50 -7.40 -7.34
C GLN A 148 -28.80 -7.94 -7.95
N ASN A 149 -28.90 -7.99 -9.27
CA ASN A 149 -30.09 -8.55 -9.94
C ASN A 149 -30.33 -10.03 -9.57
N ASN A 150 -29.26 -10.81 -9.40
CA ASN A 150 -29.31 -12.23 -9.03
C ASN A 150 -28.60 -12.46 -7.69
N PRO A 151 -29.31 -12.38 -6.54
CA PRO A 151 -28.68 -12.41 -5.22
C PRO A 151 -28.00 -13.74 -4.88
N ASP A 152 -28.43 -14.86 -5.48
CA ASP A 152 -27.88 -16.19 -5.22
C ASP A 152 -26.67 -16.53 -6.11
N SER A 153 -26.34 -15.67 -7.08
CA SER A 153 -25.22 -15.88 -8.01
C SER A 153 -23.95 -15.18 -7.52
N ASN A 154 -22.80 -15.82 -7.72
CA ASN A 154 -21.51 -15.16 -7.51
C ASN A 154 -21.39 -13.93 -8.40
N LEU A 155 -20.80 -12.86 -7.87
CA LEU A 155 -20.51 -11.65 -8.63
C LEU A 155 -19.51 -11.95 -9.75
N ASP A 156 -19.88 -11.59 -10.97
CA ASP A 156 -19.05 -11.66 -12.16
C ASP A 156 -19.05 -10.32 -12.91
N LEU A 157 -18.26 -10.19 -13.96
CA LEU A 157 -18.18 -8.95 -14.75
C LEU A 157 -19.46 -8.60 -15.52
N ALA A 158 -20.34 -9.58 -15.75
CA ALA A 158 -21.63 -9.41 -16.42
C ALA A 158 -22.75 -9.00 -15.43
N SER A 159 -22.51 -9.15 -14.13
CA SER A 159 -23.47 -8.83 -13.09
C SER A 159 -23.86 -7.35 -13.12
N VAL A 160 -25.16 -7.11 -13.08
CA VAL A 160 -25.75 -5.77 -13.00
C VAL A 160 -26.02 -5.44 -11.53
N LEU A 161 -25.53 -4.28 -11.12
CA LEU A 161 -25.76 -3.69 -9.82
C LEU A 161 -26.73 -2.52 -9.94
N ARG A 162 -27.50 -2.31 -8.88
CA ARG A 162 -28.46 -1.22 -8.73
C ARG A 162 -28.27 -0.52 -7.40
N LEU A 163 -28.42 0.80 -7.40
CA LEU A 163 -28.45 1.58 -6.17
C LEU A 163 -29.71 1.21 -5.36
N ASN A 164 -29.56 0.93 -4.07
CA ASN A 164 -30.71 0.62 -3.22
C ASN A 164 -31.46 1.88 -2.81
N MET A 165 -32.48 2.25 -3.59
CA MET A 165 -33.36 3.40 -3.32
C MET A 165 -34.26 3.24 -2.10
N THR A 166 -34.41 2.03 -1.56
CA THR A 166 -35.20 1.75 -0.35
C THR A 166 -34.33 1.38 0.85
N PHE A 167 -33.06 1.76 0.82
CA PHE A 167 -32.11 1.47 1.88
C PHE A 167 -32.59 2.01 3.24
N SER A 168 -32.57 1.11 4.24
CA SER A 168 -32.95 1.45 5.61
C SER A 168 -32.04 0.77 6.61
N ASN A 169 -31.53 1.55 7.57
CA ASN A 169 -30.76 1.06 8.69
C ASN A 169 -31.18 1.76 9.99
N LYS A 170 -31.12 1.01 11.11
CA LYS A 170 -31.37 1.56 12.44
C LYS A 170 -30.38 2.69 12.76
N ARG A 171 -29.11 2.53 12.38
CA ARG A 171 -28.05 3.52 12.59
C ARG A 171 -27.95 4.47 11.39
N THR A 172 -27.88 5.77 11.66
CA THR A 172 -27.65 6.83 10.65
C THR A 172 -26.18 6.97 10.28
N LYS A 173 -25.27 6.64 11.20
CA LYS A 173 -23.83 6.60 10.94
C LYS A 173 -23.37 5.15 10.79
N LEU A 174 -22.84 4.82 9.62
CA LEU A 174 -22.46 3.45 9.27
C LEU A 174 -21.00 3.43 8.85
N LYS A 175 -20.23 2.53 9.44
CA LYS A 175 -18.88 2.23 8.98
C LYS A 175 -18.95 0.97 8.14
N ILE A 176 -18.72 1.08 6.84
CA ILE A 176 -18.75 -0.07 5.95
C ILE A 176 -17.35 -0.67 5.92
N SER A 177 -17.09 -1.52 6.90
CA SER A 177 -15.88 -2.34 6.88
C SER A 177 -16.06 -3.40 5.79
N GLY A 178 -15.43 -3.22 4.63
CA GLY A 178 -15.03 -4.38 3.83
C GLY A 178 -14.16 -5.27 4.71
N GLY A 179 -14.11 -6.59 4.48
CA GLY A 179 -13.38 -7.59 5.29
C GLY A 179 -11.87 -7.40 5.50
N LEU A 180 -11.36 -6.17 5.42
CA LEU A 180 -10.03 -5.62 5.73
C LEU A 180 -9.50 -5.92 7.16
N GLN A 181 -10.17 -6.75 7.96
CA GLN A 181 -9.69 -7.09 9.32
C GLN A 181 -8.95 -8.43 9.41
N ALA A 182 -9.00 -9.27 8.37
CA ALA A 182 -8.14 -10.44 8.30
C ALA A 182 -7.00 -10.15 7.32
N ASP A 183 -5.75 -10.30 7.77
CA ASP A 183 -4.59 -10.28 6.90
C ASP A 183 -4.85 -11.22 5.73
N THR A 184 -4.93 -10.67 4.52
CA THR A 184 -5.18 -11.50 3.35
C THR A 184 -4.00 -12.47 3.18
N PRO A 185 -4.22 -13.66 2.59
CA PRO A 185 -3.12 -14.57 2.26
C PRO A 185 -2.03 -13.87 1.42
N GLN A 186 -2.42 -12.91 0.58
CA GLN A 186 -1.50 -12.06 -0.18
C GLN A 186 -0.66 -11.15 0.72
N GLU A 187 -1.25 -10.44 1.69
CA GLU A 187 -0.54 -9.57 2.64
C GLU A 187 0.41 -10.36 3.55
N THR A 188 -0.03 -11.52 4.04
CA THR A 188 0.82 -12.43 4.82
C THR A 188 2.03 -12.87 3.99
N THR A 189 1.81 -13.30 2.75
CA THR A 189 2.89 -13.72 1.85
C THR A 189 3.85 -12.58 1.52
N ALA A 190 3.33 -11.37 1.29
CA ALA A 190 4.15 -10.20 1.04
C ALA A 190 5.01 -9.82 2.26
N THR A 191 4.44 -9.91 3.46
CA THR A 191 5.15 -9.66 4.72
C THR A 191 6.29 -10.65 4.92
N ILE A 192 6.04 -11.95 4.69
CA ILE A 192 7.07 -12.99 4.78
C ILE A 192 8.19 -12.71 3.78
N LYS A 193 7.86 -12.37 2.53
CA LYS A 193 8.84 -12.03 1.49
C LYS A 193 9.70 -10.82 1.89
N ALA A 194 9.09 -9.78 2.45
CA ALA A 194 9.82 -8.59 2.92
C ALA A 194 10.81 -8.95 4.05
N VAL A 195 10.38 -9.77 5.01
CA VAL A 195 11.25 -10.25 6.10
C VAL A 195 12.42 -11.07 5.58
N ASP A 196 12.19 -11.96 4.61
CA ASP A 196 13.25 -12.77 4.03
C ASP A 196 14.26 -11.92 3.22
N GLU A 197 13.79 -10.87 2.56
CA GLU A 197 14.65 -9.92 1.86
C GLU A 197 15.51 -9.09 2.84
N ASP A 198 14.94 -8.63 3.95
CA ASP A 198 15.69 -7.95 5.01
C ASP A 198 16.76 -8.85 5.63
N ARG A 199 16.43 -10.12 5.88
CA ARG A 199 17.40 -11.13 6.34
C ARG A 199 18.53 -11.32 5.33
N ARG A 200 18.20 -11.34 4.03
CA ARG A 200 19.18 -11.48 2.94
C ARG A 200 20.14 -10.31 2.92
N LEU A 201 19.63 -9.08 3.01
CA LEU A 201 20.45 -7.87 3.08
C LEU A 201 21.30 -7.82 4.35
N CYS A 202 20.76 -8.22 5.49
CA CYS A 202 21.50 -8.32 6.75
C CYS A 202 22.67 -9.31 6.63
N ILE A 203 22.45 -10.50 6.05
CA ILE A 203 23.51 -11.49 5.81
C ILE A 203 24.58 -10.92 4.89
N GLN A 204 24.20 -10.29 3.77
CA GLN A 204 25.15 -9.68 2.84
C GLN A 204 26.01 -8.61 3.52
N ALA A 205 25.40 -7.73 4.31
CA ALA A 205 26.12 -6.71 5.07
C ALA A 205 27.09 -7.33 6.09
N SER A 206 26.68 -8.40 6.79
CA SER A 206 27.56 -9.13 7.70
C SER A 206 28.74 -9.78 6.99
N ILE A 207 28.53 -10.43 5.83
CA ILE A 207 29.61 -11.00 5.01
C ILE A 207 30.61 -9.92 4.60
N VAL A 208 30.14 -8.81 4.04
CA VAL A 208 30.99 -7.70 3.60
C VAL A 208 31.78 -7.13 4.79
N ARG A 209 31.16 -6.95 5.96
CA ARG A 209 31.83 -6.46 7.18
C ARG A 209 32.95 -7.40 7.63
N ILE A 210 32.67 -8.71 7.69
CA ILE A 210 33.65 -9.74 8.08
C ILE A 210 34.82 -9.76 7.08
N MET A 211 34.51 -9.86 5.79
CA MET A 211 35.50 -9.97 4.73
C MET A 211 36.38 -8.72 4.61
N LYS A 212 35.80 -7.53 4.78
CA LYS A 212 36.57 -6.27 4.80
C LYS A 212 37.58 -6.22 5.95
N SER A 213 37.24 -6.78 7.12
CA SER A 213 38.13 -6.84 8.29
C SER A 213 39.20 -7.93 8.15
N ARG A 214 38.84 -9.11 7.65
CA ARG A 214 39.70 -10.30 7.63
C ARG A 214 40.53 -10.43 6.35
N ARG A 215 40.10 -9.77 5.27
CA ARG A 215 40.65 -9.80 3.90
C ARG A 215 40.59 -11.15 3.21
N VAL A 216 40.92 -12.24 3.89
CA VAL A 216 40.88 -13.60 3.36
C VAL A 216 40.28 -14.53 4.42
N LEU A 217 39.31 -15.36 4.04
CA LEU A 217 38.67 -16.31 4.95
C LEU A 217 38.30 -17.61 4.23
N SER A 218 38.29 -18.73 4.95
CA SER A 218 37.74 -19.99 4.41
C SER A 218 36.21 -20.00 4.45
N HIS A 219 35.58 -20.79 3.59
CA HIS A 219 34.12 -20.93 3.52
C HIS A 219 33.51 -21.31 4.86
N MET A 220 34.08 -22.31 5.55
CA MET A 220 33.58 -22.77 6.84
C MET A 220 33.66 -21.68 7.90
N GLN A 221 34.79 -20.97 7.98
CA GLN A 221 34.98 -19.87 8.93
C GLN A 221 34.01 -18.72 8.63
N LEU A 222 33.78 -18.40 7.36
CA LEU A 222 32.88 -17.31 6.97
C LEU A 222 31.44 -17.62 7.36
N VAL A 223 30.99 -18.84 7.08
CA VAL A 223 29.65 -19.29 7.46
C VAL A 223 29.47 -19.24 8.99
N GLN A 224 30.46 -19.69 9.77
CA GLN A 224 30.40 -19.65 11.23
C GLN A 224 30.36 -18.22 11.78
N GLU A 225 31.24 -17.32 11.30
CA GLU A 225 31.24 -15.92 11.75
C GLU A 225 29.94 -15.19 11.37
N VAL A 226 29.36 -15.48 10.20
CA VAL A 226 28.07 -14.92 9.78
C VAL A 226 26.93 -15.38 10.69
N ILE A 227 26.88 -16.68 11.02
CA ILE A 227 25.89 -17.23 11.96
C ILE A 227 26.01 -16.53 13.31
N GLU A 228 27.23 -16.40 13.83
CA GLU A 228 27.51 -15.78 15.12
C GLU A 228 27.11 -14.30 15.18
N GLN A 229 27.34 -13.53 14.11
CA GLN A 229 26.90 -12.12 14.05
C GLN A 229 25.38 -11.98 13.92
N CYS A 230 24.74 -12.84 13.12
CA CYS A 230 23.31 -12.72 12.83
C CYS A 230 22.41 -13.31 13.92
N LYS A 231 22.90 -14.24 14.77
CA LYS A 231 22.10 -14.97 15.77
C LYS A 231 21.31 -14.09 16.74
N THR A 232 21.80 -12.87 16.99
CA THR A 232 21.14 -11.89 17.87
C THR A 232 19.84 -11.33 17.28
N ARG A 233 19.66 -11.42 15.96
CA ARG A 233 18.50 -10.92 15.22
C ARG A 233 17.62 -12.04 14.69
N PHE A 234 18.24 -13.10 14.16
CA PHE A 234 17.55 -14.28 13.63
C PHE A 234 18.52 -15.46 13.50
N ALA A 235 18.01 -16.68 13.34
CA ALA A 235 18.83 -17.85 13.04
C ALA A 235 18.98 -18.01 11.52
N PRO A 236 20.12 -17.60 10.90
CA PRO A 236 20.32 -17.76 9.47
C PRO A 236 20.49 -19.24 9.11
N ASN A 237 19.87 -19.68 8.02
CA ASN A 237 20.12 -21.01 7.47
C ASN A 237 21.34 -20.99 6.52
N VAL A 238 22.08 -22.09 6.48
CA VAL A 238 23.30 -22.22 5.66
C VAL A 238 23.02 -22.05 4.15
N PRO A 239 21.93 -22.60 3.58
CA PRO A 239 21.61 -22.38 2.16
C PRO A 239 21.48 -20.89 1.77
N MET A 240 20.86 -20.08 2.63
CA MET A 240 20.70 -18.64 2.42
C MET A 240 22.03 -17.90 2.48
N ILE A 241 22.92 -18.28 3.39
CA ILE A 241 24.29 -17.74 3.46
C ILE A 241 25.05 -18.05 2.17
N LYS A 242 24.98 -19.29 1.67
CA LYS A 242 25.62 -19.70 0.40
C LYS A 242 25.12 -18.86 -0.77
N LYS A 243 23.80 -18.69 -0.90
CA LYS A 243 23.20 -17.83 -1.93
C LYS A 243 23.65 -16.37 -1.82
N CYS A 244 23.81 -15.85 -0.60
CA CYS A 244 24.31 -14.49 -0.39
C CYS A 244 25.79 -14.34 -0.79
N ILE A 245 26.62 -15.37 -0.54
CA ILE A 245 28.02 -15.40 -0.98
C ILE A 245 28.09 -15.39 -2.51
N GLU A 246 27.30 -16.23 -3.20
CA GLU A 246 27.22 -16.25 -4.67
C GLU A 246 26.87 -14.87 -5.23
N GLN A 247 25.83 -14.23 -4.69
CA GLN A 247 25.44 -12.88 -5.11
C GLN A 247 26.53 -11.83 -4.86
N LEU A 248 27.37 -11.99 -3.84
CA LEU A 248 28.47 -11.07 -3.54
C LEU A 248 29.71 -11.34 -4.41
N LEU A 249 29.91 -12.58 -4.87
CA LEU A 249 30.88 -12.92 -5.91
C LEU A 249 30.48 -12.25 -7.24
N ASP A 250 29.20 -12.39 -7.63
CA ASP A 250 28.67 -11.79 -8.87
C ASP A 250 28.76 -10.26 -8.84
N LYS A 251 28.53 -9.63 -7.68
CA LYS A 251 28.66 -8.19 -7.47
C LYS A 251 30.11 -7.73 -7.24
N GLN A 252 31.09 -8.62 -7.32
CA GLN A 252 32.52 -8.32 -7.16
C GLN A 252 32.87 -7.67 -5.81
N TYR A 253 32.15 -8.00 -4.73
CA TYR A 253 32.54 -7.59 -3.36
C TYR A 253 33.59 -8.54 -2.76
N ILE A 254 33.56 -9.79 -3.20
CA ILE A 254 34.50 -10.85 -2.83
C ILE A 254 34.82 -11.67 -4.08
N GLU A 255 35.93 -12.37 -4.07
CA GLU A 255 36.35 -13.29 -5.12
C GLU A 255 36.87 -14.60 -4.52
N ARG A 256 36.97 -15.66 -5.32
CA ARG A 256 37.63 -16.90 -4.89
C ARG A 256 39.14 -16.73 -5.05
N ALA A 257 39.91 -17.21 -4.09
CA ALA A 257 41.37 -17.19 -4.19
C ALA A 257 41.83 -18.03 -5.41
N GLU A 258 42.87 -17.58 -6.13
CA GLU A 258 43.37 -18.17 -7.39
C GLU A 258 43.69 -19.67 -7.32
N ASN A 259 43.90 -20.22 -6.12
CA ASN A 259 44.29 -21.61 -5.89
C ASN A 259 43.36 -22.38 -4.93
N SER A 260 42.19 -21.84 -4.58
CA SER A 260 41.28 -22.53 -3.66
C SER A 260 39.83 -22.11 -3.85
N LEU A 261 38.97 -23.09 -4.13
CA LEU A 261 37.52 -22.89 -4.17
C LEU A 261 36.93 -22.59 -2.78
N ASP A 262 37.58 -23.02 -1.70
CA ASP A 262 37.09 -22.88 -0.33
C ASP A 262 37.61 -21.64 0.39
N ARG A 263 38.29 -20.73 -0.32
CA ARG A 263 38.75 -19.45 0.24
C ARG A 263 38.23 -18.28 -0.56
N TYR A 264 37.76 -17.28 0.18
CA TYR A 264 37.31 -16.01 -0.35
C TYR A 264 38.31 -14.90 -0.02
N VAL A 265 38.45 -13.96 -0.93
CA VAL A 265 39.25 -12.74 -0.79
C VAL A 265 38.31 -11.54 -0.94
N TYR A 266 38.51 -10.49 -0.14
CA TYR A 266 37.76 -9.24 -0.27
C TYR A 266 38.33 -8.40 -1.41
N VAL A 267 37.49 -8.02 -2.36
CA VAL A 267 37.88 -7.17 -3.50
C VAL A 267 37.94 -5.72 -3.03
N THR A 268 39.02 -5.03 -3.36
CA THR A 268 39.30 -3.66 -2.89
C THR A 268 38.91 -2.63 -3.93
#